data_AF-A0A2S9AU62-F1
#
_entry.id   AF-A0A2S9AU62-F1
#
_cell.length_a   1.000
_cell.length_b   1.000
_cell.length_c   1.000
_cell.angle_alpha   90.00
_cell.angle_beta   90.00
_cell.angle_gamma   90.00
#
_symmetry.space_group_name_H-M   'P 1'
#
loop_
_entity.id
_entity.type
_entity.pdbx_description
1 polymer ?
#
loop_
_entity_poly.entity_id
_entity_poly.type
_entity_poly.pdbx_seq_one_letter_code
_entity_poly.pdbx_strand_id
1 'polypeptide(L)'
;MTDYTELKRAASEAKNWGGEVGEGRWYTAECFKRPYFSIPDAEFIAACGPGAVLALIAENERNQRMLLAACMDMGAIGNALDADMNSDGEALLEMVVELKGERDQLKAENEALASSRAKLAGELSRLRAKHKDWSVDAVMGKGEQP
;
A
#
# COMPACT_ATOMS: atom_id res chain seq x y z
N MET A 1 12.01 15.83 14.36
CA MET A 1 10.93 16.26 15.27
C MET A 1 10.62 17.70 14.91
N THR A 2 9.39 18.01 14.52
CA THR A 2 9.04 19.38 14.11
C THR A 2 8.97 20.27 15.34
N ASP A 3 9.73 21.36 15.33
CA ASP A 3 9.72 22.35 16.41
C ASP A 3 8.57 23.34 16.19
N TYR A 4 7.63 23.36 17.14
CA TYR A 4 6.48 24.27 17.14
C TYR A 4 6.67 25.44 18.12
N THR A 5 7.87 25.68 18.65
CA THR A 5 8.12 26.68 19.70
C THR A 5 7.64 28.08 19.31
N GLU A 6 8.03 28.56 18.13
CA GLU A 6 7.61 29.88 17.65
C GLU A 6 6.11 29.96 17.37
N LEU A 7 5.52 28.89 16.81
CA LEU A 7 4.08 28.84 16.55
C LEU A 7 3.27 28.83 17.85
N LYS A 8 3.74 28.07 18.86
CA LYS A 8 3.14 28.00 20.19
C LYS A 8 3.24 29.34 20.90
N ARG A 9 4.38 30.03 20.79
CA ARG A 9 4.60 31.39 21.32
C ARG A 9 3.63 32.37 20.68
N ALA A 10 3.61 32.46 19.35
CA ALA A 10 2.72 33.35 18.61
C ALA A 10 1.24 33.10 18.89
N ALA A 11 0.81 31.83 18.92
CA ALA A 11 -0.57 31.48 19.24
C ALA A 11 -0.95 31.79 20.71
N SER A 12 0.00 31.66 21.64
CA SER A 12 -0.22 32.04 23.05
C SER A 12 -0.34 33.55 23.21
N GLU A 13 0.55 34.33 22.57
CA GLU A 13 0.50 35.79 22.55
C GLU A 13 -0.82 36.29 21.94
N ALA A 14 -1.21 35.74 20.78
CA ALA A 14 -2.46 36.09 20.12
C ALA A 14 -3.70 35.69 20.94
N LYS A 15 -3.68 34.54 21.64
CA LYS A 15 -4.79 34.13 22.51
C LYS A 15 -4.94 35.05 23.72
N ASN A 16 -3.83 35.47 24.33
CA ASN A 16 -3.83 36.36 25.49
C ASN A 16 -4.35 37.75 25.10
N TRP A 17 -3.80 38.32 24.03
CA TRP A 17 -4.27 39.59 23.46
C TRP A 17 -5.75 39.52 23.08
N GLY A 18 -6.16 38.43 22.42
CA GLY A 18 -7.55 38.22 22.02
C GLY A 18 -8.53 38.11 23.18
N GLY A 19 -8.06 37.70 24.36
CA GLY A 19 -8.84 37.72 25.61
C GLY A 19 -9.08 39.13 26.15
N GLU A 20 -8.09 40.01 26.01
CA GLU A 20 -8.15 41.41 26.47
C GLU A 20 -9.06 42.28 25.58
N VAL A 21 -9.04 42.04 24.27
CA VAL A 21 -9.81 42.82 23.28
C VAL A 21 -11.10 42.15 22.79
N GLY A 22 -11.40 40.92 23.26
CA GLY A 22 -12.59 40.17 22.87
C GLY A 22 -12.54 39.56 21.47
N GLU A 23 -11.35 39.42 20.90
CA GLU A 23 -11.06 38.97 19.53
C GLU A 23 -11.50 37.52 19.25
N GLY A 24 -11.68 36.70 20.29
CA GLY A 24 -12.31 35.37 20.15
C GLY A 24 -13.70 35.44 19.50
N ARG A 25 -14.39 36.57 19.64
CA ARG A 25 -15.66 36.82 18.94
C ARG A 25 -15.45 37.05 17.44
N TRP A 26 -14.30 37.53 17.00
CA TRP A 26 -14.06 37.85 15.58
C TRP A 26 -13.97 36.58 14.73
N TYR A 27 -13.36 35.53 15.28
CA TYR A 27 -13.31 34.19 14.66
C TYR A 27 -14.66 33.48 14.62
N THR A 28 -15.66 33.95 15.37
CA THR A 28 -17.00 33.34 15.45
C THR A 28 -18.12 34.24 14.91
N ALA A 29 -17.90 35.56 14.79
CA ALA A 29 -18.89 36.56 14.40
C ALA A 29 -18.89 36.87 12.90
N GLU A 30 -18.39 35.95 12.07
CA GLU A 30 -18.33 36.10 10.61
C GLU A 30 -17.55 37.35 10.13
N CYS A 31 -16.74 37.97 11.00
CA CYS A 31 -16.06 39.24 10.74
C CYS A 31 -15.10 39.20 9.54
N PHE A 32 -14.66 37.99 9.16
CA PHE A 32 -13.79 37.76 8.01
C PHE A 32 -14.54 37.59 6.69
N LYS A 33 -15.88 37.50 6.68
CA LYS A 33 -16.65 37.41 5.44
C LYS A 33 -16.64 38.74 4.68
N ARG A 34 -17.09 38.71 3.41
CA ARG A 34 -17.06 39.82 2.44
C ARG A 34 -17.36 41.21 3.08
N PRO A 35 -16.66 42.28 2.64
CA PRO A 35 -15.86 42.37 1.41
C PRO A 35 -14.39 41.95 1.55
N TYR A 36 -13.92 41.58 2.74
CA TYR A 36 -12.49 41.49 3.04
C TYR A 36 -11.81 40.19 2.54
N PHE A 37 -12.48 39.05 2.67
CA PHE A 37 -11.98 37.75 2.21
C PHE A 37 -13.01 36.99 1.37
N SER A 38 -12.52 36.02 0.58
CA SER A 38 -13.39 35.01 0.00
C SER A 38 -14.01 34.15 1.11
N ILE A 39 -15.14 33.48 0.83
CA ILE A 39 -15.77 32.60 1.82
C ILE A 39 -14.80 31.48 2.26
N PRO A 40 -14.09 30.77 1.35
CA PRO A 40 -13.13 29.75 1.75
C PRO A 40 -11.99 30.29 2.64
N ASP A 41 -11.44 31.45 2.31
CA ASP A 41 -10.36 32.05 3.11
C ASP A 41 -10.85 32.45 4.50
N ALA A 42 -12.06 33.01 4.60
CA ALA A 42 -12.67 33.36 5.87
C ALA A 42 -12.94 32.14 6.75
N GLU A 43 -13.40 31.03 6.16
CA GLU A 43 -13.61 29.76 6.86
C GLU A 43 -12.29 29.16 7.36
N PHE A 44 -11.25 29.19 6.53
CA PHE A 44 -9.92 28.73 6.91
C PHE A 44 -9.34 29.54 8.09
N ILE A 45 -9.39 30.88 8.00
CA ILE A 45 -8.91 31.77 9.07
C ILE A 45 -9.69 31.54 10.37
N ALA A 46 -11.02 31.38 10.29
CA ALA A 46 -11.86 31.09 11.44
C ALA A 46 -11.49 29.75 12.12
N ALA A 47 -11.23 28.71 11.32
CA ALA A 47 -10.81 27.40 11.81
C ALA A 47 -9.40 27.41 12.44
N CYS A 48 -8.53 28.32 11.98
CA CYS A 48 -7.15 28.46 12.46
C CYS A 48 -7.00 29.44 13.64
N GLY A 49 -8.05 29.68 14.43
CA GLY A 49 -7.97 30.55 15.60
C GLY A 49 -6.86 30.12 16.58
N PRO A 50 -6.23 31.06 17.33
CA PRO A 50 -5.10 30.76 18.23
C PRO A 50 -5.37 29.62 19.23
N GLY A 51 -6.61 29.51 19.71
CA GLY A 51 -7.03 28.41 20.59
C GLY A 51 -7.01 27.04 19.90
N ALA A 52 -7.45 26.95 18.64
CA ALA A 52 -7.42 25.72 17.86
C ALA A 52 -5.99 25.28 17.54
N VAL A 53 -5.12 26.25 17.18
CA VAL A 53 -3.68 25.99 16.95
C VAL A 53 -3.01 25.43 18.21
N LEU A 54 -3.25 26.03 19.38
CA LEU A 54 -2.70 25.53 20.64
C LEU A 54 -3.22 24.14 21.01
N ALA A 55 -4.51 23.86 20.74
CA ALA A 55 -5.10 22.54 20.98
C ALA A 55 -4.44 21.46 20.10
N LEU A 56 -4.25 21.75 18.81
CA LEU A 56 -3.57 20.85 17.88
C LEU A 56 -2.12 20.59 18.27
N ILE A 57 -1.39 21.62 18.72
CA ILE A 57 -0.02 21.46 19.22
C ILE A 57 0.00 20.52 20.44
N ALA A 58 -0.89 20.75 21.41
CA ALA A 58 -0.97 19.92 22.62
C ALA A 58 -1.36 18.47 22.31
N GLU A 59 -2.26 18.25 21.36
CA GLU A 59 -2.63 16.92 20.88
C GLU A 59 -1.46 16.22 20.18
N ASN A 60 -0.73 16.93 19.32
CA ASN A 60 0.45 16.38 18.64
C ASN A 60 1.54 16.00 19.66
N GLU A 61 1.83 16.86 20.65
CA GLU A 61 2.76 16.55 21.75
C GLU A 61 2.32 15.32 22.56
N ARG A 62 1.01 15.14 22.79
CA ARG A 62 0.46 13.94 23.44
C ARG A 62 0.64 12.70 22.57
N ASN A 63 0.32 12.77 21.28
CA ASN A 63 0.44 11.66 20.35
C ASN A 63 1.90 11.21 20.21
N GLN A 64 2.85 12.14 20.17
CA GLN A 64 4.29 11.83 20.17
C GLN A 64 4.72 11.08 21.43
N ARG A 65 4.25 11.49 22.62
CA ARG A 65 4.53 10.77 23.87
C ARG A 65 3.92 9.37 23.89
N MET A 66 2.68 9.22 23.41
CA MET A 66 2.02 7.92 23.30
C MET A 66 2.74 6.99 22.34
N LEU A 67 3.17 7.50 21.18
CA LEU A 67 3.94 6.74 20.21
C LEU A 67 5.29 6.30 20.79
N LEU A 68 6.00 7.20 21.47
CA LEU A 68 7.26 6.86 22.12
C LEU A 68 7.08 5.77 23.18
N ALA A 69 6.05 5.88 24.04
CA ALA A 69 5.72 4.87 25.03
C ALA A 69 5.43 3.51 24.37
N ALA A 70 4.59 3.49 23.34
CA ALA A 70 4.28 2.26 22.59
C ALA A 70 5.54 1.63 21.97
N CYS A 71 6.46 2.42 21.41
CA CYS A 71 7.73 1.91 20.88
C CYS A 71 8.61 1.31 21.97
N MET A 72 8.68 1.95 23.15
CA MET A 72 9.43 1.42 24.29
C MET A 72 8.82 0.13 24.81
N ASP A 73 7.50 0.06 24.92
CA ASP A 73 6.76 -1.14 25.34
C ASP A 73 6.96 -2.27 24.33
N MET A 74 6.89 -2.00 23.02
CA MET A 74 7.17 -3.01 21.99
C MET A 74 8.60 -3.54 22.07
N GLY A 75 9.60 -2.66 22.29
CA GLY A 75 10.98 -3.08 22.50
C GLY A 75 11.16 -3.93 23.76
N ALA A 76 10.48 -3.56 24.86
CA ALA A 76 10.51 -4.33 26.10
C ALA A 76 9.84 -5.70 25.94
N ILE A 77 8.71 -5.77 25.21
CA ILE A 77 8.03 -7.02 24.87
C ILE A 77 8.94 -7.91 24.01
N GLY A 78 9.58 -7.35 22.97
CA GLY A 78 10.54 -8.09 22.13
C GLY A 78 11.66 -8.70 22.96
N ASN A 79 12.28 -7.90 23.84
CA ASN A 79 13.30 -8.37 24.78
C ASN A 79 12.79 -9.44 25.74
N ALA A 80 11.57 -9.29 26.28
CA ALA A 80 10.99 -10.25 27.23
C ALA A 80 10.64 -11.58 26.57
N LEU A 81 10.30 -11.56 25.28
CA LEU A 81 10.01 -12.76 24.50
C LEU A 81 11.27 -13.41 23.91
N ASP A 82 12.45 -12.85 24.13
CA ASP A 82 13.70 -13.22 23.44
C ASP A 82 13.49 -13.26 21.91
N ALA A 83 12.56 -12.44 21.43
CA ALA A 83 12.21 -12.36 20.02
C ALA A 83 13.26 -11.46 19.37
N ASP A 84 14.26 -12.09 18.74
CA ASP A 84 15.14 -11.39 17.83
C ASP A 84 14.35 -11.03 16.57
N MET A 85 13.60 -9.93 16.66
CA MET A 85 12.76 -9.42 15.58
C MET A 85 13.56 -9.14 14.30
N ASN A 86 14.89 -9.01 14.38
CA ASN A 86 15.75 -8.92 13.21
C ASN A 86 16.01 -10.30 12.61
N SER A 87 16.35 -11.29 13.43
CA SER A 87 16.54 -12.69 12.99
C SER A 87 15.27 -13.27 12.38
N ASP A 88 14.10 -13.04 13.00
CA ASP A 88 12.81 -13.48 12.46
C ASP A 88 12.51 -12.81 11.11
N GLY A 89 12.87 -11.53 10.96
CA GLY A 89 12.74 -10.79 9.70
C GLY A 89 13.65 -11.32 8.60
N GLU A 90 14.90 -11.65 8.92
CA GLU A 90 15.86 -12.25 8.00
C GLU A 90 15.44 -13.66 7.57
N ALA A 91 14.99 -14.50 8.50
CA ALA A 91 14.51 -15.85 8.21
C ALA A 91 13.28 -15.84 7.30
N LEU A 92 12.34 -14.91 7.50
CA LEU A 92 11.19 -14.72 6.61
C LEU A 92 11.62 -14.25 5.22
N LEU A 93 12.61 -13.37 5.11
CA LEU A 93 13.13 -12.91 3.83
C LEU A 93 13.82 -14.05 3.06
N GLU A 94 14.61 -14.87 3.73
CA GLU A 94 15.26 -16.05 3.15
C GLU A 94 14.22 -17.03 2.58
N MET A 95 13.20 -17.36 3.38
CA MET A 95 12.11 -18.24 2.94
C MET A 95 11.35 -17.68 1.73
N VAL A 96 11.15 -16.36 1.65
CA VAL A 96 10.53 -15.71 0.48
C VAL A 96 11.42 -15.81 -0.77
N VAL A 97 12.75 -15.76 -0.61
CA VAL A 97 13.70 -15.94 -1.71
C VAL A 97 13.65 -17.38 -2.22
N GLU A 98 13.66 -18.37 -1.32
CA GLU A 98 13.54 -19.79 -1.67
C GLU A 98 12.24 -20.08 -2.42
N LEU A 99 11.09 -19.65 -1.88
CA LEU A 99 9.79 -19.84 -2.51
C LEU A 99 9.68 -19.18 -3.88
N LYS A 100 10.34 -18.03 -4.09
CA LYS A 100 10.42 -17.40 -5.42
C LYS A 100 11.24 -18.25 -6.38
N GLY A 101 12.36 -18.80 -5.92
CA GLY A 101 13.18 -19.73 -6.70
C GLY A 101 12.40 -20.96 -7.14
N GLU A 102 11.70 -21.60 -6.19
CA GLU A 102 10.84 -22.76 -6.47
C GLU A 102 9.72 -22.42 -7.46
N ARG A 103 9.03 -21.29 -7.27
CA ARG A 103 7.99 -20.83 -8.20
C ARG A 103 8.55 -20.64 -9.60
N ASP A 104 9.71 -20.01 -9.75
CA ASP A 104 10.31 -19.73 -11.05
C ASP A 104 10.76 -21.03 -11.74
N GLN A 105 11.30 -21.98 -10.97
CA GLN A 105 11.62 -23.31 -11.46
C GLN A 105 10.36 -24.05 -11.94
N LEU A 106 9.31 -24.12 -11.11
CA LEU A 106 8.06 -24.78 -11.47
C LEU A 106 7.39 -24.14 -12.69
N LYS A 107 7.54 -22.83 -12.85
CA LYS A 107 7.06 -22.11 -14.04
C LYS A 107 7.83 -22.53 -15.28
N ALA A 108 9.16 -22.60 -15.22
CA ALA A 108 9.99 -23.06 -16.32
C ALA A 108 9.69 -24.52 -16.71
N GLU A 109 9.51 -25.40 -15.73
CA GLU A 109 9.13 -26.80 -15.94
C GLU A 109 7.74 -26.91 -16.60
N ASN A 110 6.76 -26.13 -16.15
CA ASN A 110 5.44 -26.08 -16.78
C ASN A 110 5.50 -25.60 -18.23
N GLU A 111 6.30 -24.59 -18.54
CA GLU A 111 6.51 -24.10 -19.91
C GLU A 111 7.16 -25.17 -20.80
N ALA A 112 8.16 -25.89 -20.29
CA ALA A 112 8.80 -26.99 -20.99
C ALA A 112 7.83 -28.14 -21.27
N LEU A 113 7.02 -28.54 -20.27
CA LEU A 113 5.98 -29.56 -20.41
C LEU A 113 4.90 -29.15 -21.39
N ALA A 114 4.47 -27.88 -21.38
CA ALA A 114 3.51 -27.35 -22.34
C ALA A 114 4.04 -27.44 -23.78
N SER A 115 5.31 -27.11 -24.01
CA SER A 115 5.96 -27.24 -25.31
C SER A 115 6.04 -28.69 -25.78
N SER A 116 6.41 -29.61 -24.89
CA SER A 116 6.45 -31.05 -25.17
C SER A 116 5.07 -31.59 -25.55
N ARG A 117 4.03 -31.23 -24.78
CA ARG A 117 2.64 -31.60 -25.08
C ARG A 117 2.20 -31.11 -26.45
N ALA A 118 2.55 -29.88 -26.83
CA ALA A 118 2.22 -29.32 -28.14
C ALA A 118 2.87 -30.12 -29.29
N LYS A 119 4.14 -30.53 -29.13
CA LYS A 119 4.85 -31.36 -30.13
C LYS A 119 4.17 -32.71 -30.32
N LEU A 120 3.91 -33.42 -29.22
CA LEU A 120 3.25 -34.73 -29.25
C LEU A 120 1.84 -34.64 -29.86
N ALA A 121 1.08 -33.60 -29.54
CA ALA A 121 -0.24 -33.36 -30.14
C ALA A 121 -0.14 -33.15 -31.66
N GLY A 122 0.89 -32.44 -32.13
CA GLY A 122 1.19 -32.27 -33.56
C GLY A 122 1.55 -33.58 -34.25
N GLU A 123 2.40 -34.41 -33.64
CA GLU A 123 2.78 -35.73 -34.16
C GLU A 123 1.58 -36.69 -34.25
N LEU A 124 0.76 -36.74 -33.21
CA LEU A 124 -0.48 -37.52 -33.20
C LEU A 124 -1.45 -37.08 -34.30
N SER A 125 -1.56 -35.78 -34.55
CA SER A 125 -2.39 -35.23 -35.63
C SER A 125 -1.89 -35.69 -37.01
N ARG A 126 -0.58 -35.68 -37.24
CA ARG A 126 0.02 -36.16 -38.51
C ARG A 126 -0.17 -37.66 -38.69
N LEU A 127 0.01 -38.46 -37.63
CA LEU A 127 -0.24 -39.90 -37.67
C LEU A 127 -1.70 -40.21 -37.98
N ARG A 128 -2.64 -39.48 -37.37
CA ARG A 128 -4.08 -39.61 -37.64
C ARG A 128 -4.43 -39.24 -39.09
N ALA A 129 -3.79 -38.23 -39.67
CA ALA A 129 -3.96 -37.88 -41.08
C ALA A 129 -3.46 -38.99 -42.01
N LYS A 130 -2.22 -39.46 -41.81
CA LYS A 130 -1.66 -40.58 -42.59
C LYS A 130 -2.50 -41.85 -42.51
N HIS A 131 -3.01 -42.17 -41.32
CA HIS A 131 -3.89 -43.33 -41.13
C HIS A 131 -5.20 -43.19 -41.92
N LYS A 132 -5.77 -41.98 -42.00
CA LYS A 132 -6.94 -41.71 -42.85
C LYS A 132 -6.61 -41.91 -44.32
N ASP A 133 -5.49 -41.38 -44.80
CA ASP A 133 -5.08 -41.49 -46.21
C ASP A 133 -4.90 -42.97 -46.61
N TRP A 134 -4.18 -43.76 -45.80
CA TRP A 134 -4.05 -45.20 -46.02
C TRP A 134 -5.37 -45.96 -45.97
N SER A 135 -6.29 -45.55 -45.08
CA SER A 135 -7.61 -46.16 -44.99
C SER A 135 -8.45 -45.86 -46.24
N VAL A 136 -8.26 -44.72 -46.91
CA VAL A 136 -8.95 -44.38 -48.15
C VAL A 136 -8.33 -45.14 -49.33
N ASP A 137 -7.00 -45.19 -49.43
CA ASP A 137 -6.29 -45.93 -50.48
C ASP A 137 -6.60 -47.44 -50.42
N ALA A 138 -6.67 -48.02 -49.22
CA ALA A 138 -7.03 -49.42 -49.02
C ALA A 138 -8.49 -49.74 -49.44
N VAL A 139 -9.39 -48.74 -49.39
CA VAL A 139 -10.78 -48.88 -49.84
C VAL A 139 -10.89 -48.70 -51.36
N MET A 140 -10.11 -47.79 -51.96
CA MET A 140 -10.09 -47.53 -53.40
C MET A 140 -9.38 -48.64 -54.20
N GLY A 141 -8.33 -49.26 -53.65
CA GLY A 141 -7.56 -50.33 -54.32
C GLY A 141 -8.29 -51.68 -54.46
N LYS A 142 -9.48 -51.84 -53.87
CA LYS A 142 -10.34 -53.03 -54.07
C LYS A 142 -11.41 -52.85 -55.15
N GLY A 143 -11.46 -51.69 -55.81
CA GLY A 143 -12.49 -51.34 -56.80
C GLY A 143 -12.14 -51.64 -58.27
N GLU A 144 -10.89 -51.96 -58.60
CA GLU A 144 -10.45 -52.19 -59.98
C GLU A 144 -9.71 -53.52 -60.13
N GLN A 145 -10.47 -54.59 -60.29
CA GLN A 145 -10.03 -55.75 -61.07
C GLN A 145 -11.20 -56.15 -61.99
N PRO A 146 -11.05 -56.09 -63.33
CA PRO A 146 -12.05 -56.58 -64.27
C PRO A 146 -12.21 -58.11 -64.22
#